data_AF-A0A371YID4-F1
#
_entry.id   AF-A0A371YID4-F1
#
_cell.length_a   1.000
_cell.length_b   1.000
_cell.length_c   1.000
_cell.angle_alpha   90.00
_cell.angle_beta   90.00
_cell.angle_gamma   90.00
#
_symmetry.space_group_name_H-M   'P 1'
#
loop_
_entity.id
_entity.type
_entity.pdbx_description
1 polymer ?
#
loop_
_entity_poly.entity_id
_entity_poly.type
_entity_poly.pdbx_seq_one_letter_code
_entity_poly.pdbx_strand_id
1 'polypeptide(L)'
;SARKFAELIKRHPSTIYRELKRNSINDVYQAQYASDNTFARRRRGHRKLKIDSILWKFIVEAIRCLWSPQQIAKRLKTFPDLDQTMNVSHTTIYSTIRALPKGELKKDLLSCLRHENKKRKANGEPKKDSILQDIKTIHERPAEVQERKIPGHWEADLIKGKDNKSSIATLIERNTRLCILATLPDAKAESVRKALTEALKYLPAELRKTLTYDRGREMSEHKILEEDLGIDVYFCDPHSPW
;
A
#
# COMPACT_ATOMS: atom_id res chain seq x y z
N SER A 1 10.90 7.08 -50.07
CA SER A 1 12.17 7.75 -49.69
C SER A 1 12.16 8.04 -48.20
N ALA A 2 13.33 8.16 -47.56
CA ALA A 2 13.43 8.43 -46.12
C ALA A 2 12.69 9.71 -45.68
N ARG A 3 12.59 10.73 -46.55
CA ARG A 3 11.84 11.98 -46.30
C ARG A 3 10.33 11.75 -46.16
N LYS A 4 9.72 11.02 -47.11
CA LYS A 4 8.28 10.68 -47.08
C LYS A 4 7.90 9.89 -45.82
N PHE A 5 8.77 8.95 -45.40
CA PHE A 5 8.53 8.18 -44.18
C PHE A 5 8.68 9.04 -42.92
N ALA A 6 9.65 9.96 -42.91
CA ALA A 6 9.87 10.88 -41.80
C ALA A 6 8.67 11.82 -41.56
N GLU A 7 8.05 12.32 -42.64
CA GLU A 7 6.81 13.11 -42.58
C GLU A 7 5.65 12.31 -41.97
N LEU A 8 5.46 11.07 -42.41
CA LEU A 8 4.37 10.21 -41.96
C LEU A 8 4.43 9.90 -40.45
N ILE A 9 5.64 9.73 -39.90
CA ILE A 9 5.83 9.46 -38.47
C ILE A 9 6.21 10.70 -37.64
N LYS A 10 6.12 11.90 -38.23
CA LYS A 10 6.44 13.19 -37.61
C LYS A 10 7.84 13.23 -36.98
N ARG A 11 8.87 12.81 -37.73
CA ARG A 11 10.28 12.84 -37.31
C ARG A 11 11.15 13.56 -38.34
N HIS A 12 12.33 14.01 -37.93
CA HIS A 12 13.27 14.66 -38.85
C HIS A 12 13.87 13.62 -39.84
N PRO A 13 14.02 13.94 -41.14
CA PRO A 13 14.56 13.01 -42.14
C PRO A 13 15.93 12.43 -41.79
N SER A 14 16.80 13.22 -41.14
CA SER A 14 18.11 12.74 -40.70
C SER A 14 18.03 11.65 -39.63
N THR A 15 16.95 11.62 -38.83
CA THR A 15 16.74 10.57 -37.82
C THR A 15 16.44 9.24 -38.49
N ILE A 16 15.57 9.24 -39.51
CA ILE A 16 15.25 8.04 -40.30
C ILE A 16 16.48 7.56 -41.05
N TYR A 17 17.21 8.48 -41.69
CA TYR A 17 18.44 8.13 -42.41
C TYR A 17 19.48 7.50 -41.49
N ARG A 18 19.73 8.08 -40.31
CA ARG A 18 20.67 7.52 -39.33
C ARG A 18 20.21 6.17 -38.78
N GLU A 19 18.91 5.95 -38.63
CA GLU A 19 18.36 4.68 -38.16
C GLU A 19 18.54 3.57 -39.20
N LEU A 20 18.17 3.83 -40.46
CA LEU A 20 18.38 2.92 -41.58
C LEU A 20 19.87 2.61 -41.75
N LYS A 21 20.74 3.63 -41.75
CA LYS A 21 22.19 3.43 -41.88
C LYS A 21 22.79 2.57 -40.76
N ARG A 22 22.24 2.65 -39.54
CA ARG A 22 22.77 1.93 -38.36
C ARG A 22 22.27 0.48 -38.24
N ASN A 23 21.08 0.19 -38.77
CA ASN A 23 20.36 -1.05 -38.47
C ASN A 23 19.91 -1.83 -39.72
N SER A 24 20.46 -1.51 -40.89
CA SER A 24 20.29 -2.30 -42.11
C SER A 24 21.40 -3.33 -42.29
N ILE A 25 21.04 -4.52 -42.76
CA ILE A 25 21.97 -5.58 -43.18
C ILE A 25 21.69 -5.84 -44.66
N ASN A 26 22.71 -5.80 -45.51
CA ASN A 26 22.59 -5.92 -46.97
C ASN A 26 21.54 -4.96 -47.55
N ASP A 27 21.58 -3.69 -47.12
CA ASP A 27 20.65 -2.61 -47.49
C ASP A 27 19.16 -2.83 -47.14
N VAL A 28 18.84 -3.90 -46.41
CA VAL A 28 17.50 -4.18 -45.90
C VAL A 28 17.42 -3.86 -44.41
N TYR A 29 16.46 -3.00 -44.04
CA TYR A 29 16.21 -2.69 -42.63
C TYR A 29 15.65 -3.91 -41.89
N GLN A 30 16.28 -4.30 -40.79
CA GLN A 30 15.82 -5.41 -39.97
C GLN A 30 15.40 -4.92 -38.58
N ALA A 31 14.10 -4.94 -38.30
CA ALA A 31 13.54 -4.45 -37.04
C ALA A 31 14.05 -5.24 -35.81
N GLN A 32 14.20 -6.56 -35.94
CA GLN A 32 14.72 -7.41 -34.87
C GLN A 32 16.18 -7.03 -34.54
N TYR A 33 17.02 -6.89 -35.57
CA TYR A 33 18.41 -6.45 -35.43
C TYR A 33 18.53 -5.05 -34.80
N ALA A 34 17.67 -4.11 -35.21
CA ALA A 34 17.60 -2.77 -34.61
C ALA A 34 17.28 -2.81 -33.11
N SER A 35 16.33 -3.68 -32.74
CA SER A 35 15.92 -3.92 -31.35
C SER A 35 17.06 -4.52 -30.53
N ASP A 36 17.68 -5.59 -31.03
CA ASP A 36 18.78 -6.29 -30.36
C ASP A 36 19.99 -5.37 -30.18
N ASN A 37 20.34 -4.58 -31.19
CA ASN A 37 21.38 -3.56 -31.07
C ASN A 37 21.04 -2.47 -30.06
N THR A 38 19.77 -2.05 -29.96
CA THR A 38 19.33 -1.08 -28.96
C THR A 38 19.49 -1.66 -27.55
N PHE A 39 19.10 -2.92 -27.35
CA PHE A 39 19.31 -3.61 -26.07
C PHE A 39 20.80 -3.79 -25.76
N ALA A 40 21.63 -4.18 -26.74
CA ALA A 40 23.07 -4.33 -26.56
C ALA A 40 23.73 -3.01 -26.16
N ARG A 41 23.39 -1.90 -26.84
CA ARG A 41 23.88 -0.56 -26.48
C ARG A 41 23.42 -0.14 -25.08
N ARG A 42 22.16 -0.41 -24.71
CA ARG A 42 21.66 -0.16 -23.34
C ARG A 42 22.41 -0.97 -22.29
N ARG A 43 22.74 -2.24 -22.57
CA ARG A 43 23.53 -3.10 -21.67
C ARG A 43 24.97 -2.61 -21.51
N ARG A 44 25.55 -2.03 -22.56
CA ARG A 44 26.91 -1.43 -22.56
C ARG A 44 26.96 -0.01 -21.97
N GLY A 45 25.82 0.61 -21.70
CA GLY A 45 25.77 1.95 -21.10
C GLY A 45 26.44 1.97 -19.73
N HIS A 46 27.22 3.02 -19.44
CA HIS A 46 27.85 3.21 -18.14
C HIS A 46 26.80 3.18 -17.02
N ARG A 47 26.88 2.19 -16.14
CA ARG A 47 26.14 2.24 -14.88
C ARG A 47 26.74 3.36 -14.04
N LYS A 48 25.97 4.43 -13.80
CA LYS A 48 26.39 5.55 -12.94
C LYS A 48 26.85 5.07 -11.55
N LEU A 49 26.20 4.02 -11.04
CA LEU A 49 26.55 3.43 -9.76
C LEU A 49 27.26 2.10 -9.98
N LYS A 50 28.59 2.10 -9.80
CA LYS A 50 29.41 0.89 -9.82
C LYS A 50 29.40 0.23 -8.44
N ILE A 51 29.12 -1.06 -8.42
CA ILE A 51 29.35 -1.90 -7.23
C ILE A 51 30.85 -1.78 -6.91
N ASP A 52 31.19 -1.66 -5.63
CA ASP A 52 32.54 -1.42 -5.08
C ASP A 52 33.09 0.02 -5.13
N SER A 53 32.37 0.96 -5.77
CA SER A 53 32.75 2.38 -5.68
C SER A 53 32.60 2.95 -4.26
N ILE A 54 33.33 4.02 -3.95
CA ILE A 54 33.19 4.77 -2.68
C ILE A 54 31.74 5.23 -2.50
N LEU A 55 31.10 5.69 -3.58
CA LEU A 55 29.70 6.08 -3.59
C LEU A 55 28.77 4.91 -3.20
N TRP A 56 29.04 3.71 -3.71
CA TRP A 56 28.27 2.52 -3.35
C TRP A 56 28.41 2.16 -1.87
N LYS A 57 29.62 2.21 -1.32
CA LYS A 57 29.87 1.97 0.11
C LYS A 57 29.09 2.96 0.98
N PHE A 58 29.13 4.25 0.65
CA PHE A 58 28.34 5.27 1.34
C PHE A 58 26.83 4.98 1.29
N ILE A 59 26.30 4.62 0.11
CA ILE A 59 24.88 4.32 -0.05
C ILE A 59 24.48 3.10 0.78
N VAL A 60 25.31 2.04 0.81
CA VAL A 60 25.07 0.83 1.62
C VAL A 60 24.97 1.19 3.10
N GLU A 61 25.94 1.95 3.63
CA GLU A 61 25.93 2.36 5.03
C GLU A 61 24.77 3.29 5.36
N ALA A 62 24.45 4.26 4.49
CA ALA A 62 23.30 5.14 4.68
C ALA A 62 21.98 4.37 4.69
N ILE A 63 21.83 3.36 3.83
CA ILE A 63 20.65 2.49 3.82
C ILE A 63 20.56 1.69 5.12
N ARG A 64 21.67 1.15 5.63
CA ARG A 64 21.72 0.46 6.93
C ARG A 64 21.34 1.36 8.09
N CYS A 65 21.65 2.66 8.00
CA CYS A 65 21.15 3.69 8.92
C CYS A 65 19.68 4.10 8.67
N LEU A 66 18.93 3.35 7.86
CA LEU A 66 17.50 3.55 7.55
C LEU A 66 17.17 4.85 6.80
N TRP A 67 18.15 5.38 6.04
CA TRP A 67 17.91 6.49 5.14
C TRP A 67 17.18 6.01 3.88
N SER A 68 16.14 6.73 3.46
CA SER A 68 15.48 6.42 2.20
C SER A 68 16.37 6.78 1.00
N PRO A 69 16.29 6.04 -0.12
CA PRO A 69 16.99 6.40 -1.35
C PRO A 69 16.76 7.85 -1.81
N GLN A 70 15.58 8.43 -1.53
CA GLN A 70 15.26 9.82 -1.77
C GLN A 70 16.06 10.78 -0.87
N GLN A 71 16.19 10.47 0.43
CA GLN A 71 17.02 11.24 1.35
C GLN A 71 18.49 11.19 0.94
N ILE A 72 19.00 10.00 0.59
CA ILE A 72 20.37 9.81 0.13
C ILE A 72 20.63 10.65 -1.13
N ALA A 73 19.77 10.54 -2.15
CA ALA A 73 19.92 11.30 -3.40
C ALA A 73 19.84 12.83 -3.19
N LYS A 74 19.04 13.31 -2.23
CA LYS A 74 19.00 14.73 -1.86
C LYS A 74 20.26 15.14 -1.09
N ARG A 75 20.70 14.35 -0.12
CA ARG A 75 21.90 14.64 0.69
C ARG A 75 23.15 14.72 -0.17
N LEU A 76 23.30 13.82 -1.14
CA LEU A 76 24.45 13.82 -2.05
C LEU A 76 24.64 15.16 -2.76
N LYS A 77 23.56 15.87 -3.09
CA LYS A 77 23.61 17.20 -3.72
C LYS A 77 24.04 18.32 -2.77
N THR A 78 24.00 18.09 -1.46
CA THR A 78 24.30 19.11 -0.44
C THR A 78 25.75 19.06 0.04
N PHE A 79 26.53 18.06 -0.39
CA PHE A 79 27.94 17.99 -0.02
C PHE A 79 28.74 18.95 -0.91
N PRO A 80 29.35 20.01 -0.33
CA PRO A 80 30.04 21.05 -1.11
C PRO A 80 31.28 20.53 -1.83
N ASP A 81 31.94 19.49 -1.28
CA ASP A 81 33.22 18.97 -1.77
C ASP A 81 33.08 17.68 -2.61
N LEU A 82 31.85 17.19 -2.84
CA LEU A 82 31.65 16.04 -3.73
C LEU A 82 31.57 16.50 -5.18
N ASP A 83 32.41 15.90 -6.03
CA ASP A 83 32.31 16.04 -7.48
C ASP A 83 30.87 15.73 -7.97
N GLN A 84 30.38 16.51 -8.93
CA GLN A 84 29.05 16.34 -9.52
C GLN A 84 28.83 14.93 -10.09
N THR A 85 29.92 14.23 -10.46
CA THR A 85 29.92 12.83 -10.91
C THR A 85 29.44 11.84 -9.84
N MET A 86 29.43 12.24 -8.56
CA MET A 86 29.00 11.41 -7.43
C MET A 86 27.50 11.55 -7.12
N ASN A 87 26.76 12.33 -7.90
CA ASN A 87 25.31 12.43 -7.78
C ASN A 87 24.60 11.23 -8.42
N VAL A 88 23.73 10.57 -7.65
CA VAL A 88 22.90 9.47 -8.12
C VAL A 88 21.42 9.72 -7.80
N SER A 89 20.53 9.35 -8.72
CA SER A 89 19.09 9.44 -8.48
C SER A 89 18.62 8.31 -7.57
N HIS A 90 17.59 8.57 -6.78
CA HIS A 90 16.96 7.54 -5.94
C HIS A 90 16.47 6.34 -6.77
N THR A 91 16.01 6.58 -8.01
CA THR A 91 15.62 5.52 -8.95
C THR A 91 16.80 4.62 -9.31
N THR A 92 17.98 5.20 -9.54
CA THR A 92 19.20 4.42 -9.79
C THR A 92 19.57 3.58 -8.57
N ILE A 93 19.53 4.14 -7.35
CA ILE A 93 19.76 3.38 -6.10
C ILE A 93 18.82 2.17 -6.01
N TYR A 94 17.50 2.38 -6.17
CA TYR A 94 16.52 1.28 -6.18
C TYR A 94 16.83 0.24 -7.26
N SER A 95 17.12 0.67 -8.48
CA SER A 95 17.39 -0.23 -9.60
C SER A 95 18.63 -1.08 -9.36
N THR A 96 19.69 -0.50 -8.76
CA THR A 96 20.94 -1.19 -8.46
C THR A 96 20.73 -2.25 -7.38
N ILE A 97 20.07 -1.91 -6.26
CA ILE A 97 19.76 -2.88 -5.19
C ILE A 97 18.92 -4.04 -5.73
N ARG A 98 17.91 -3.75 -6.55
CA ARG A 98 17.06 -4.77 -7.19
C ARG A 98 17.83 -5.66 -8.16
N ALA A 99 18.82 -5.10 -8.86
CA ALA A 99 19.66 -5.82 -9.82
C ALA A 99 20.79 -6.63 -9.17
N LEU A 100 21.04 -6.50 -7.86
CA LEU A 100 22.04 -7.31 -7.16
C LEU A 100 21.75 -8.82 -7.30
N PRO A 101 22.79 -9.67 -7.35
CA PRO A 101 22.65 -11.12 -7.23
C PRO A 101 21.87 -11.49 -5.95
N LYS A 102 21.19 -12.64 -5.98
CA LYS A 102 20.55 -13.17 -4.76
C LYS A 102 21.66 -13.51 -3.75
N GLY A 103 21.54 -12.99 -2.53
CA GLY A 103 22.52 -13.18 -1.47
C GLY A 103 22.20 -12.32 -0.26
N GLU A 104 22.99 -12.48 0.81
CA GLU A 104 22.76 -11.81 2.09
C GLU A 104 22.78 -10.28 1.98
N LEU A 105 23.73 -9.71 1.21
CA LEU A 105 23.78 -8.27 0.97
C LEU A 105 22.48 -7.71 0.37
N LYS A 106 21.85 -8.43 -0.56
CA LYS A 106 20.59 -7.99 -1.16
C LYS A 106 19.44 -8.05 -0.17
N LYS A 107 19.40 -9.10 0.66
CA LYS A 107 18.36 -9.25 1.70
C LYS A 107 18.48 -8.15 2.74
N ASP A 108 19.70 -7.92 3.24
CA ASP A 108 20.05 -6.88 4.20
C ASP A 108 19.66 -5.49 3.69
N LEU A 109 20.06 -5.13 2.47
CA LEU A 109 19.69 -3.83 1.91
C LEU A 109 18.18 -3.68 1.67
N LEU A 110 17.48 -4.76 1.29
CA LEU A 110 16.03 -4.71 1.07
C LEU A 110 15.24 -4.58 2.37
N SER A 111 15.69 -5.19 3.47
CA SER A 111 15.02 -5.09 4.78
C SER A 111 15.12 -3.68 5.36
N CYS A 112 16.20 -2.94 5.06
CA CYS A 112 16.37 -1.55 5.48
C CYS A 112 15.56 -0.54 4.64
N LEU A 113 14.99 -0.94 3.50
CA LEU A 113 14.17 -0.04 2.69
C LEU A 113 12.78 0.13 3.30
N ARG A 114 12.38 1.37 3.52
CA ARG A 114 11.05 1.75 4.06
C ARG A 114 9.86 1.28 3.21
N HIS A 115 10.11 0.93 1.96
CA HIS A 115 9.13 0.27 1.11
C HIS A 115 9.46 -1.21 1.07
N GLU A 116 8.78 -2.01 1.89
CA GLU A 116 8.51 -3.39 1.49
C GLU A 116 7.95 -3.33 0.07
N ASN A 117 8.41 -4.24 -0.80
CA ASN A 117 7.85 -4.37 -2.14
C ASN A 117 6.38 -4.77 -1.99
N LYS A 118 5.47 -3.80 -1.75
CA LYS A 118 4.05 -3.98 -1.93
C LYS A 118 3.92 -4.49 -3.35
N LYS A 119 3.58 -5.78 -3.49
CA LYS A 119 3.24 -6.37 -4.78
C LYS A 119 2.33 -5.35 -5.44
N ARG A 120 2.71 -4.83 -6.61
CA ARG A 120 1.76 -4.07 -7.42
C ARG A 120 0.56 -4.99 -7.55
N LYS A 121 -0.58 -4.61 -6.99
CA LYS A 121 -1.82 -5.32 -7.24
C LYS A 121 -1.94 -5.37 -8.76
N ALA A 122 -2.11 -6.57 -9.32
CA ALA A 122 -2.51 -6.65 -10.71
C ALA A 122 -3.76 -5.79 -10.86
N ASN A 123 -3.87 -5.07 -11.98
CA ASN A 123 -5.10 -4.39 -12.37
C ASN A 123 -6.16 -5.48 -12.72
N GLY A 124 -6.50 -6.32 -11.76
CA GLY A 124 -7.75 -7.06 -11.77
C GLY A 124 -8.82 -6.13 -11.26
N GLU A 125 -10.06 -6.37 -11.69
CA GLU A 125 -11.24 -5.60 -11.29
C GLU A 125 -11.19 -5.27 -9.80
N PRO A 126 -11.51 -4.02 -9.40
CA PRO A 126 -11.62 -3.69 -7.99
C PRO A 126 -12.53 -4.73 -7.37
N LYS A 127 -11.99 -5.55 -6.44
CA LYS A 127 -12.82 -6.39 -5.58
C LYS A 127 -13.89 -5.45 -5.06
N LYS A 128 -15.16 -5.65 -5.44
CA LYS A 128 -16.28 -4.86 -4.93
C LYS A 128 -16.04 -4.70 -3.44
N ASP A 129 -15.64 -3.49 -3.03
CA ASP A 129 -15.83 -3.06 -1.67
C ASP A 129 -17.33 -3.21 -1.50
N SER A 130 -17.72 -4.21 -0.71
CA SER A 130 -19.11 -4.37 -0.32
C SER A 130 -19.42 -3.14 0.50
N ILE A 131 -19.86 -2.08 -0.18
CA ILE A 131 -20.32 -0.85 0.43
C ILE A 131 -21.41 -1.30 1.40
N LEU A 132 -21.18 -1.06 2.69
CA LEU A 132 -22.23 -1.21 3.69
C LEU A 132 -23.40 -0.34 3.23
N GLN A 133 -24.54 -0.97 2.96
CA GLN A 133 -25.75 -0.28 2.52
C GLN A 133 -26.53 0.19 3.74
N ASP A 134 -27.21 1.33 3.62
CA ASP A 134 -28.13 1.88 4.62
C ASP A 134 -27.52 2.05 6.02
N ILE A 135 -26.30 2.59 6.08
CA ILE A 135 -25.60 2.87 7.33
C ILE A 135 -26.13 4.15 8.01
N LYS A 136 -26.28 4.11 9.33
CA LYS A 136 -26.41 5.31 10.16
C LYS A 136 -25.02 5.84 10.48
N THR A 137 -24.75 7.09 10.17
CA THR A 137 -23.44 7.71 10.42
C THR A 137 -23.29 8.14 11.87
N ILE A 138 -22.05 8.25 12.35
CA ILE A 138 -21.75 8.73 13.71
C ILE A 138 -22.34 10.14 14.00
N HIS A 139 -22.61 10.92 12.97
CA HIS A 139 -23.21 12.26 13.06
C HIS A 139 -24.71 12.22 13.38
N GLU A 140 -25.39 11.11 13.10
CA GLU A 140 -26.82 10.90 13.40
C GLU A 140 -27.04 10.39 14.83
N ARG A 141 -25.97 10.20 15.59
CA ARG A 141 -26.02 9.64 16.93
C ARG A 141 -26.60 10.66 17.93
N PRO A 142 -27.45 10.23 18.88
CA PRO A 142 -27.93 11.08 19.95
C PRO A 142 -26.77 11.76 20.71
N ALA A 143 -26.97 13.04 21.09
CA ALA A 143 -25.96 13.83 21.78
C ALA A 143 -25.49 13.19 23.11
N GLU A 144 -26.40 12.47 23.79
CA GLU A 144 -26.12 11.74 25.04
C GLU A 144 -24.93 10.77 24.92
N VAL A 145 -24.72 10.15 23.74
CA VAL A 145 -23.63 9.19 23.54
C VAL A 145 -22.26 9.87 23.53
N GLN A 146 -22.22 11.12 23.06
CA GLN A 146 -20.98 11.91 23.02
C GLN A 146 -20.55 12.33 24.43
N GLU A 147 -21.51 12.64 25.29
CA GLU A 147 -21.26 13.08 26.66
C GLU A 147 -20.77 11.96 27.58
N ARG A 148 -20.96 10.69 27.20
CA ARG A 148 -20.54 9.49 27.97
C ARG A 148 -21.07 9.50 29.41
N LYS A 149 -22.27 10.05 29.64
CA LYS A 149 -22.86 10.17 30.99
C LYS A 149 -23.73 8.99 31.39
N ILE A 150 -24.26 8.25 30.41
CA ILE A 150 -25.21 7.16 30.62
C ILE A 150 -24.55 5.86 30.16
N PRO A 151 -24.61 4.79 30.97
CA PRO A 151 -24.09 3.49 30.55
C PRO A 151 -25.00 2.84 29.50
N GLY A 152 -24.39 2.00 28.66
CA GLY A 152 -25.07 1.18 27.66
C GLY A 152 -24.80 1.60 26.21
N HIS A 153 -23.86 2.51 26.00
CA HIS A 153 -23.37 2.86 24.68
C HIS A 153 -22.01 2.18 24.45
N TRP A 154 -21.95 1.32 23.45
CA TRP A 154 -20.81 0.45 23.19
C TRP A 154 -20.02 0.89 21.97
N GLU A 155 -18.70 0.79 22.04
CA GLU A 155 -17.80 0.78 20.89
C GLU A 155 -17.34 -0.65 20.66
N ALA A 156 -17.25 -1.07 19.40
CA ALA A 156 -16.64 -2.34 19.09
C ALA A 156 -15.61 -2.23 17.96
N ASP A 157 -14.63 -3.14 18.04
CA ASP A 157 -13.51 -3.24 17.10
C ASP A 157 -13.13 -4.73 16.93
N LEU A 158 -12.50 -5.08 15.81
CA LEU A 158 -12.09 -6.43 15.47
C LEU A 158 -10.57 -6.56 15.49
N ILE A 159 -10.05 -7.30 16.46
CA ILE A 159 -8.64 -7.66 16.51
C ILE A 159 -8.42 -8.94 15.70
N LYS A 160 -7.52 -8.87 14.71
CA LYS A 160 -7.07 -10.04 13.93
C LYS A 160 -5.70 -10.50 14.41
N GLY A 161 -5.60 -11.79 14.68
CA GLY A 161 -4.34 -12.43 15.06
C GLY A 161 -3.39 -12.60 13.87
N LYS A 162 -2.20 -13.15 14.17
CA LYS A 162 -1.16 -13.41 13.17
C LYS A 162 -1.71 -14.22 11.99
N ASP A 163 -1.34 -13.79 10.77
CA ASP A 163 -1.77 -14.41 9.51
C ASP A 163 -3.30 -14.46 9.31
N ASN A 164 -4.10 -13.65 10.03
CA ASN A 164 -5.56 -13.72 10.08
C ASN A 164 -6.11 -15.09 10.51
N LYS A 165 -5.36 -15.86 11.32
CA LYS A 165 -5.76 -17.20 11.78
C LYS A 165 -6.72 -17.20 12.97
N SER A 166 -6.81 -16.09 13.68
CA SER A 166 -7.72 -15.91 14.80
C SER A 166 -8.32 -14.51 14.77
N SER A 167 -9.47 -14.34 15.41
CA SER A 167 -10.15 -13.05 15.49
C SER A 167 -10.86 -12.92 16.84
N ILE A 168 -10.85 -11.71 17.39
CA ILE A 168 -11.51 -11.36 18.64
C ILE A 168 -12.26 -10.06 18.41
N ALA A 169 -13.56 -10.05 18.66
CA ALA A 169 -14.32 -8.81 18.76
C ALA A 169 -14.13 -8.23 20.16
N THR A 170 -13.87 -6.94 20.22
CA THR A 170 -13.81 -6.15 21.45
C THR A 170 -15.09 -5.33 21.55
N LEU A 171 -15.67 -5.26 22.74
CA LEU A 171 -16.84 -4.46 23.07
C LEU A 171 -16.50 -3.62 24.30
N ILE A 172 -16.43 -2.30 24.14
CA ILE A 172 -16.04 -1.36 25.19
C ILE A 172 -17.22 -0.44 25.49
N GLU A 173 -17.69 -0.45 26.73
CA GLU A 173 -18.75 0.45 27.20
C GLU A 173 -18.18 1.86 27.42
N ARG A 174 -18.80 2.88 26.83
CA ARG A 174 -18.22 4.24 26.73
C ARG A 174 -18.18 5.01 28.05
N ASN A 175 -19.02 4.68 29.04
CA ASN A 175 -19.07 5.36 30.35
C ASN A 175 -18.16 4.66 31.38
N THR A 176 -18.46 3.41 31.69
CA THR A 176 -17.82 2.55 32.70
C THR A 176 -16.50 1.95 32.24
N ARG A 177 -16.23 1.94 30.92
CA ARG A 177 -15.06 1.29 30.30
C ARG A 177 -14.99 -0.23 30.49
N LEU A 178 -16.13 -0.85 30.81
CA LEU A 178 -16.23 -2.31 30.80
C LEU A 178 -15.85 -2.84 29.41
N CYS A 179 -14.90 -3.77 29.38
CA CYS A 179 -14.42 -4.41 28.16
C CYS A 179 -14.85 -5.87 28.13
N ILE A 180 -15.54 -6.26 27.07
CA ILE A 180 -15.95 -7.64 26.79
C ILE A 180 -15.17 -8.11 25.55
N LEU A 181 -14.56 -9.28 25.66
CA LEU A 181 -13.83 -9.93 24.56
C LEU A 181 -14.62 -11.14 24.09
N ALA A 182 -15.02 -11.13 22.82
CA ALA A 182 -15.73 -12.23 22.18
C ALA A 182 -14.82 -12.92 21.16
N THR A 183 -14.48 -14.18 21.42
CA THR A 183 -13.65 -14.99 20.51
C THR A 183 -14.46 -15.41 19.28
N LEU A 184 -13.86 -15.28 18.10
CA LEU A 184 -14.50 -15.60 16.83
C LEU A 184 -13.77 -16.74 16.11
N PRO A 185 -14.50 -17.66 15.46
CA PRO A 185 -13.89 -18.69 14.62
C PRO A 185 -13.27 -18.09 13.35
N ASP A 186 -13.85 -17.01 12.82
CA ASP A 186 -13.32 -16.25 11.69
C ASP A 186 -13.84 -14.79 11.69
N ALA A 187 -13.33 -13.98 10.77
CA ALA A 187 -13.70 -12.57 10.61
C ALA A 187 -14.85 -12.33 9.60
N LYS A 188 -15.75 -13.31 9.39
CA LYS A 188 -16.91 -13.13 8.51
C LYS A 188 -18.03 -12.41 9.25
N ALA A 189 -18.90 -11.74 8.48
CA ALA A 189 -19.99 -10.94 9.03
C ALA A 189 -20.97 -11.74 9.89
N GLU A 190 -21.33 -12.96 9.47
CA GLU A 190 -22.21 -13.83 10.26
C GLU A 190 -21.60 -14.19 11.63
N SER A 191 -20.31 -14.53 11.66
CA SER A 191 -19.60 -14.88 12.90
C SER A 191 -19.48 -13.67 13.84
N VAL A 192 -19.14 -12.50 13.28
CA VAL A 192 -19.07 -11.25 14.05
C VAL A 192 -20.44 -10.88 14.61
N ARG A 193 -21.50 -10.92 13.78
CA ARG A 193 -22.88 -10.69 14.23
C ARG A 193 -23.25 -11.60 15.40
N LYS A 194 -23.10 -12.92 15.24
CA LYS A 194 -23.47 -13.90 16.27
C LYS A 194 -22.75 -13.63 17.59
N ALA A 195 -21.44 -13.41 17.55
CA ALA A 195 -20.65 -13.19 18.75
C ALA A 195 -20.99 -11.87 19.45
N LEU A 196 -21.19 -10.78 18.69
CA LEU A 196 -21.62 -9.49 19.26
C LEU A 196 -23.03 -9.61 19.87
N THR A 197 -23.95 -10.28 19.16
CA THR A 197 -25.31 -10.53 19.64
C THR A 197 -25.29 -11.35 20.93
N GLU A 198 -24.53 -12.46 20.99
CA GLU A 198 -24.39 -13.28 22.19
C GLU A 198 -23.79 -12.47 23.34
N ALA A 199 -22.66 -11.79 23.11
CA ALA A 199 -21.97 -11.00 24.13
C ALA A 199 -22.86 -9.92 24.74
N LEU A 200 -23.63 -9.19 23.91
CA LEU A 200 -24.53 -8.15 24.39
C LEU A 200 -25.80 -8.73 25.01
N LYS A 201 -26.37 -9.84 24.51
CA LYS A 201 -27.57 -10.46 25.09
C LYS A 201 -27.40 -10.92 26.54
N TYR A 202 -26.17 -11.20 26.99
CA TYR A 202 -25.88 -11.47 28.40
C TYR A 202 -26.10 -10.26 29.31
N LEU A 203 -26.19 -9.05 28.75
CA LEU A 203 -26.41 -7.82 29.51
C LEU A 203 -27.91 -7.48 29.61
N PRO A 204 -28.32 -6.87 30.74
CA PRO A 204 -29.64 -6.25 30.87
C PRO A 204 -29.95 -5.32 29.68
N ALA A 205 -31.22 -5.27 29.27
CA ALA A 205 -31.64 -4.49 28.11
C ALA A 205 -31.33 -2.99 28.29
N GLU A 206 -31.38 -2.50 29.53
CA GLU A 206 -31.09 -1.12 29.91
C GLU A 206 -29.64 -0.72 29.60
N LEU A 207 -28.72 -1.69 29.55
CA LEU A 207 -27.31 -1.51 29.22
C LEU A 207 -27.01 -1.77 27.74
N ARG A 208 -28.03 -1.95 26.89
CA ARG A 208 -27.89 -2.12 25.45
C ARG A 208 -28.65 -1.01 24.73
N LYS A 209 -28.01 0.16 24.59
CA LYS A 209 -28.63 1.32 23.94
C LYS A 209 -28.18 1.46 22.49
N THR A 210 -26.88 1.56 22.26
CA THR A 210 -26.33 1.79 20.92
C THR A 210 -24.98 1.12 20.75
N LEU A 211 -24.63 0.75 19.51
CA LEU A 211 -23.30 0.25 19.15
C LEU A 211 -22.64 1.20 18.13
N THR A 212 -21.36 1.51 18.32
CA THR A 212 -20.55 2.27 17.34
C THR A 212 -19.44 1.38 16.78
N TYR A 213 -19.27 1.35 15.46
CA TYR A 213 -18.27 0.54 14.77
C TYR A 213 -17.58 1.30 13.62
N ASP A 214 -16.46 0.77 13.13
CA ASP A 214 -15.86 1.21 11.87
C ASP A 214 -16.65 0.69 10.64
N ARG A 215 -16.30 1.13 9.43
CA ARG A 215 -16.97 0.67 8.20
C ARG A 215 -16.40 -0.64 7.65
N GLY A 216 -15.97 -1.54 8.54
CA GLY A 216 -15.46 -2.86 8.21
C GLY A 216 -16.50 -3.74 7.48
N ARG A 217 -16.03 -4.62 6.60
CA ARG A 217 -16.91 -5.53 5.84
C ARG A 217 -17.56 -6.59 6.73
N GLU A 218 -16.93 -6.89 7.85
CA GLU A 218 -17.46 -7.70 8.95
C GLU A 218 -18.80 -7.17 9.49
N MET A 219 -19.13 -5.90 9.28
CA MET A 219 -20.42 -5.33 9.70
C MET A 219 -21.47 -5.32 8.57
N SER A 220 -21.33 -6.15 7.54
CA SER A 220 -22.33 -6.22 6.45
C SER A 220 -23.71 -6.71 6.89
N GLU A 221 -23.79 -7.41 8.02
CA GLU A 221 -25.05 -7.90 8.62
C GLU A 221 -25.53 -7.04 9.80
N HIS A 222 -25.09 -5.77 9.89
CA HIS A 222 -25.45 -4.87 11.01
C HIS A 222 -26.95 -4.68 11.19
N LYS A 223 -27.77 -4.69 10.14
CA LYS A 223 -29.24 -4.61 10.28
C LYS A 223 -29.83 -5.80 11.05
N ILE A 224 -29.35 -7.00 10.78
CA ILE A 224 -29.78 -8.20 11.51
C ILE A 224 -29.32 -8.08 12.97
N LEU A 225 -28.15 -7.50 13.22
CA LEU A 225 -27.68 -7.21 14.57
C LEU A 225 -28.57 -6.19 15.30
N GLU A 226 -28.98 -5.11 14.62
CA GLU A 226 -29.93 -4.12 15.16
C GLU A 226 -31.26 -4.79 15.54
N GLU A 227 -31.81 -5.63 14.66
CA GLU A 227 -33.05 -6.39 14.90
C GLU A 227 -32.91 -7.39 16.07
N ASP A 228 -31.81 -8.15 16.11
CA ASP A 228 -31.54 -9.16 17.14
C ASP A 228 -31.40 -8.58 18.56
N LEU A 229 -30.93 -7.34 18.65
CA LEU A 229 -30.60 -6.66 19.91
C LEU A 229 -31.58 -5.56 20.29
N GLY A 230 -32.35 -5.03 19.33
CA GLY A 230 -33.22 -3.87 19.51
C GLY A 230 -32.46 -2.57 19.75
N ILE A 231 -31.30 -2.39 19.11
CA ILE A 231 -30.42 -1.22 19.29
C ILE A 231 -30.08 -0.58 17.96
N ASP A 232 -29.64 0.69 18.00
CA ASP A 232 -29.09 1.38 16.84
C ASP A 232 -27.58 1.14 16.69
N VAL A 233 -27.13 0.86 15.47
CA VAL A 233 -25.72 0.71 15.10
C VAL A 233 -25.27 1.91 14.27
N TYR A 234 -24.24 2.60 14.74
CA TYR A 234 -23.66 3.78 14.09
C TYR A 234 -22.26 3.51 13.56
N PHE A 235 -21.93 4.13 12.42
CA PHE A 235 -20.67 3.94 11.72
C PHE A 235 -19.80 5.19 11.69
N CYS A 236 -18.52 5.01 12.01
CA CYS A 236 -17.51 6.08 11.94
C CYS A 236 -17.28 6.54 10.50
N ASP A 237 -16.69 7.73 10.32
CA ASP A 237 -16.33 8.21 8.99
C ASP A 237 -15.17 7.42 8.38
N PRO A 238 -15.15 7.22 7.04
CA PRO A 238 -14.03 6.56 6.39
C PRO A 238 -12.73 7.33 6.63
N HIS A 239 -11.63 6.61 6.81
CA HIS A 239 -10.29 7.19 6.97
C HIS A 239 -10.14 8.21 8.12
N SER A 240 -11.01 8.12 9.13
CA SER A 240 -10.98 9.00 10.30
C SER A 240 -10.71 8.18 11.57
N PRO A 241 -9.50 7.61 11.74
CA PRO A 241 -9.10 7.04 13.02
C PRO A 241 -8.99 8.17 14.06
N TRP A 242 -9.63 7.97 15.21
CA TRP A 242 -9.65 8.92 16.33
C TRP A 242 -8.34 8.94 17.11
#